data_AF-A0AB35BIK0-F1
#
_entry.id   AF-A0AB35BIK0-F1
#
_cell.length_a   1.000
_cell.length_b   1.000
_cell.length_c   1.000
_cell.angle_alpha   90.00
_cell.angle_beta   90.00
_cell.angle_gamma   90.00
#
_symmetry.space_group_name_H-M   'P 1'
#
loop_
_entity.id
_entity.type
_entity.pdbx_description
1 polymer ?
#
loop_
_entity_poly.entity_id
_entity_poly.type
_entity_poly.pdbx_seq_one_letter_code
_entity_poly.pdbx_strand_id
1 'polypeptide(L)'
;MRAAPRPEIRLPIRPQTDDEFQMPTAAKGILRARNYELIHPAPNVCVAHGQITAEHRSTHFSSVPVLPFTGPGYPRWKRITCFIAFWQIVEWNRIRAQSLFLWDEWPFCDECLLHRRKRFGCSLLAIVAGVLLFCTLFALRGRGEDALMTIVFFSSVAVFFAGLFTLPQTDKLAHGRVAMDGSALIVSNPHPDFEGAVAQTTP
;
A
#
# COMPACT_ATOMS: atom_id res chain seq x y z
N MET A 1 28.36 -6.99 -11.25
CA MET A 1 28.37 -7.13 -9.78
C MET A 1 26.95 -7.48 -9.35
N ARG A 2 26.69 -8.72 -8.89
CA ARG A 2 25.39 -9.08 -8.32
C ARG A 2 25.30 -8.40 -6.96
N ALA A 3 24.32 -7.52 -6.76
CA ALA A 3 24.03 -6.97 -5.44
C ALA A 3 23.83 -8.13 -4.46
N ALA A 4 24.47 -8.07 -3.29
CA ALA A 4 24.21 -9.04 -2.24
C ALA A 4 22.68 -9.10 -1.98
N PRO A 5 22.11 -10.30 -1.78
CA PRO A 5 20.70 -10.42 -1.46
C PRO A 5 20.43 -9.58 -0.21
N ARG A 6 19.43 -8.69 -0.29
CA ARG A 6 19.01 -7.90 0.86
C ARG A 6 18.53 -8.86 1.96
N PRO A 7 18.80 -8.57 3.24
CA PRO A 7 18.26 -9.40 4.31
C PRO A 7 16.73 -9.43 4.21
N GLU A 8 16.16 -10.62 4.21
CA GLU A 8 14.72 -10.88 4.17
C GLU A 8 14.36 -11.86 5.29
N ILE A 9 13.42 -11.48 6.16
CA ILE A 9 12.83 -12.39 7.15
C ILE A 9 11.51 -12.93 6.58
N ARG A 10 11.20 -14.19 6.90
CA ARG A 10 9.91 -14.82 6.60
C ARG A 10 9.18 -15.09 7.90
N LEU A 11 8.05 -14.42 8.08
CA LEU A 11 7.14 -14.66 9.20
C LEU A 11 6.04 -15.62 8.73
N PRO A 12 5.79 -16.73 9.44
CA PRO A 12 4.79 -17.69 9.02
C PRO A 12 3.38 -17.11 9.20
N ILE A 13 2.50 -17.38 8.23
CA ILE A 13 1.12 -16.89 8.21
C ILE A 13 0.16 -18.05 8.06
N ARG A 14 -1.08 -17.86 8.51
CA ARG A 14 -2.17 -18.84 8.36
C ARG A 14 -3.44 -18.17 7.84
N PRO A 15 -4.34 -18.91 7.18
CA PRO A 15 -5.66 -18.39 6.82
C PRO A 15 -6.44 -18.02 8.08
N GLN A 16 -7.10 -16.86 8.06
CA GLN A 16 -7.94 -16.41 9.18
C GLN A 16 -9.21 -17.27 9.29
N THR A 17 -9.57 -17.70 10.50
CA THR A 17 -10.76 -18.54 10.76
C THR A 17 -12.01 -17.71 11.09
N ASP A 18 -13.19 -18.18 10.66
CA ASP A 18 -14.45 -17.43 10.44
C ASP A 18 -15.16 -16.81 11.69
N ASP A 19 -14.66 -16.93 12.91
CA ASP A 19 -15.47 -16.66 14.11
C ASP A 19 -15.66 -15.17 14.47
N GLU A 20 -14.93 -14.23 13.86
CA GLU A 20 -14.88 -12.84 14.36
C GLU A 20 -15.42 -11.72 13.42
N PHE A 21 -15.88 -12.01 12.19
CA PHE A 21 -16.22 -10.93 11.23
C PHE A 21 -17.69 -10.94 10.73
N GLN A 22 -18.55 -10.14 11.38
CA GLN A 22 -19.90 -9.84 10.89
C GLN A 22 -19.86 -8.84 9.72
N MET A 23 -19.84 -9.35 8.48
CA MET A 23 -20.13 -8.55 7.27
C MET A 23 -21.22 -9.18 6.38
N PRO A 24 -21.92 -8.38 5.55
CA PRO A 24 -23.04 -8.83 4.72
C PRO A 24 -22.67 -9.76 3.55
N THR A 25 -23.64 -10.56 3.12
CA THR A 25 -23.44 -11.91 2.56
C THR A 25 -22.92 -12.00 1.12
N ALA A 26 -23.02 -10.94 0.33
CA ALA A 26 -22.78 -10.99 -1.12
C ALA A 26 -21.29 -10.88 -1.53
N ALA A 27 -20.42 -10.32 -0.69
CA ALA A 27 -18.97 -10.23 -0.94
C ALA A 27 -18.16 -11.39 -0.32
N LYS A 28 -18.85 -12.31 0.39
CA LYS A 28 -18.25 -13.38 1.18
C LYS A 28 -17.46 -14.39 0.35
N GLY A 29 -17.86 -14.73 -0.88
CA GLY A 29 -17.26 -15.86 -1.59
C GLY A 29 -15.85 -15.63 -2.16
N ILE A 30 -15.53 -14.40 -2.58
CA ILE A 30 -14.33 -14.14 -3.42
C ILE A 30 -13.18 -13.51 -2.62
N LEU A 31 -13.49 -12.75 -1.57
CA LEU A 31 -12.49 -12.09 -0.72
C LEU A 31 -12.18 -12.88 0.58
N ARG A 32 -13.07 -13.77 1.06
CA ARG A 32 -12.88 -14.50 2.34
C ARG A 32 -11.76 -15.52 2.34
N ALA A 33 -11.54 -16.23 1.24
CA ALA A 33 -10.60 -17.37 1.21
C ALA A 33 -9.12 -16.96 1.21
N ARG A 34 -8.81 -15.67 1.39
CA ARG A 34 -7.47 -15.11 1.13
C ARG A 34 -7.01 -14.07 2.14
N ASN A 35 -7.74 -13.93 3.25
CA ASN A 35 -7.26 -13.17 4.39
C ASN A 35 -6.41 -14.10 5.25
N TYR A 36 -5.17 -13.70 5.45
CA TYR A 36 -4.22 -14.36 6.31
C TYR A 36 -4.02 -13.51 7.56
N GLU A 37 -3.56 -14.17 8.62
CA GLU A 37 -3.04 -13.56 9.85
C GLU A 37 -1.66 -14.15 10.17
N LEU A 38 -0.85 -13.45 10.95
CA LEU A 38 0.41 -14.02 11.45
C LEU A 38 0.11 -15.15 12.44
N ILE A 39 0.94 -16.20 12.42
CA ILE A 39 0.84 -17.27 13.42
C ILE A 39 1.28 -16.78 14.80
N HIS A 40 2.29 -15.90 14.83
CA HIS A 40 2.79 -15.26 16.04
C HIS A 40 2.62 -13.75 15.91
N PRO A 41 2.21 -13.06 16.99
CA PRO A 41 2.08 -11.61 16.96
C PRO A 41 3.41 -10.97 16.58
N ALA A 42 3.35 -9.85 15.86
CA ALA A 42 4.54 -9.08 15.53
C ALA A 42 5.25 -8.62 16.84
N PRO A 43 6.59 -8.60 16.88
CA PRO A 43 7.31 -8.16 18.07
C PRO A 43 7.07 -6.67 18.34
N ASN A 44 7.25 -6.25 19.59
CA ASN A 44 7.11 -4.85 20.03
C ASN A 44 8.28 -3.95 19.60
N VAL A 45 8.81 -4.16 18.40
CA VAL A 45 9.93 -3.44 17.80
C VAL A 45 9.53 -2.98 16.41
N CYS A 46 9.83 -1.74 16.06
CA CYS A 46 9.56 -1.21 14.74
C CYS A 46 10.52 -1.81 13.70
N VAL A 47 9.96 -2.36 12.61
CA VAL A 47 10.72 -2.95 11.49
C VAL A 47 11.75 -1.99 10.89
N ALA A 48 11.38 -0.71 10.73
CA ALA A 48 12.20 0.26 9.98
C ALA A 48 13.31 0.89 10.83
N HIS A 49 13.05 1.13 12.11
CA HIS A 49 13.94 1.92 12.98
C HIS A 49 14.49 1.15 14.19
N GLY A 50 14.03 -0.08 14.47
CA GLY A 50 14.49 -0.87 15.62
C GLY A 50 14.05 -0.36 16.99
N GLN A 51 13.29 0.73 17.05
CA GLN A 51 12.80 1.32 18.30
C GLN A 51 11.62 0.52 18.88
N ILE A 52 11.41 0.62 20.19
CA ILE A 52 10.25 0.06 20.89
C ILE A 52 8.96 0.61 20.27
N THR A 53 7.96 -0.26 20.13
CA THR A 53 6.65 0.11 19.59
C THR A 53 5.96 1.16 20.46
N ALA A 54 5.53 2.25 19.83
CA ALA A 54 4.68 3.26 20.44
C ALA A 54 3.19 2.93 20.24
N GLU A 55 2.82 2.44 19.06
CA GLU A 55 1.43 2.09 18.72
C GLU A 55 1.38 0.89 17.77
N HIS A 56 0.45 -0.04 18.00
CA HIS A 56 0.08 -1.07 17.04
C HIS A 56 -1.04 -0.55 16.15
N ARG A 57 -0.91 -0.72 14.83
CA ARG A 57 -1.95 -0.32 13.88
C ARG A 57 -2.23 -1.40 12.86
N SER A 58 -3.51 -1.56 12.54
CA SER A 58 -3.95 -2.43 11.45
C SER A 58 -3.26 -2.03 10.14
N THR A 59 -2.46 -2.95 9.63
CA THR A 59 -1.66 -2.77 8.42
C THR A 59 -2.05 -3.84 7.43
N HIS A 60 -2.19 -3.42 6.18
CA HIS A 60 -2.58 -4.27 5.09
C HIS A 60 -1.35 -4.64 4.27
N PHE A 61 -1.12 -5.94 4.13
CA PHE A 61 -0.10 -6.48 3.26
C PHE A 61 -0.76 -7.25 2.13
N SER A 62 -0.21 -7.12 0.92
CA SER A 62 -0.66 -7.88 -0.23
C SER A 62 0.47 -8.66 -0.85
N SER A 63 0.13 -9.76 -1.50
CA SER A 63 1.05 -10.41 -2.43
C SER A 63 1.04 -9.64 -3.76
N VAL A 64 2.23 -9.39 -4.30
CA VAL A 64 2.39 -8.79 -5.62
C VAL A 64 2.62 -9.93 -6.61
N PRO A 65 1.62 -10.29 -7.44
CA PRO A 65 1.84 -11.31 -8.46
C PRO A 65 2.89 -10.83 -9.44
N VAL A 66 3.85 -11.71 -9.77
CA VAL A 66 4.81 -11.46 -10.84
C VAL A 66 4.02 -11.35 -12.13
N LEU A 67 3.90 -10.13 -12.65
CA LEU A 67 3.14 -9.90 -13.87
C LEU A 67 3.85 -10.60 -15.04
N PRO A 68 3.14 -11.36 -15.89
CA PRO A 68 3.73 -12.03 -17.05
C PRO A 68 4.41 -11.05 -18.02
N PHE A 69 4.08 -9.76 -17.93
CA PHE A 69 4.60 -8.67 -18.75
C PHE A 69 5.88 -7.99 -18.22
N THR A 70 6.32 -8.38 -17.01
CA THR A 70 7.54 -7.85 -16.36
C THR A 70 8.71 -8.82 -16.37
N GLY A 71 8.50 -10.05 -16.84
CA GLY A 71 9.56 -11.05 -16.97
C GLY A 71 10.62 -10.70 -18.04
N PRO A 72 11.83 -11.26 -17.94
CA PRO A 72 12.96 -10.97 -18.82
C PRO A 72 12.75 -11.32 -20.31
N GLY A 73 11.61 -11.90 -20.69
CA GLY A 73 11.26 -12.24 -22.08
C GLY A 73 10.13 -11.40 -22.71
N TYR A 74 9.56 -10.41 -22.01
CA TYR A 74 8.40 -9.69 -22.56
C TYR A 74 8.80 -8.53 -23.49
N PRO A 75 8.29 -8.48 -24.74
CA PRO A 75 8.69 -7.45 -25.71
C PRO A 75 8.27 -6.04 -25.28
N ARG A 76 9.21 -5.09 -25.28
CA ARG A 76 8.99 -3.70 -24.81
C ARG A 76 7.87 -2.96 -25.54
N TRP A 77 7.65 -3.25 -26.83
CA TRP A 77 6.62 -2.62 -27.65
C TRP A 77 5.19 -3.02 -27.26
N LYS A 78 4.98 -4.24 -26.72
CA LYS A 78 3.68 -4.67 -26.21
C LYS A 78 3.28 -3.99 -24.90
N ARG A 79 4.23 -3.35 -24.19
CA ARG A 79 3.90 -2.50 -23.02
C ARG A 79 3.11 -1.24 -23.42
N ILE A 80 3.31 -0.78 -24.65
CA ILE A 80 2.67 0.44 -25.19
C ILE A 80 1.27 0.13 -25.74
N THR A 81 1.03 -1.08 -26.25
CA THR A 81 -0.29 -1.45 -26.81
C THR A 81 -1.30 -1.95 -25.76
N CYS A 82 -0.87 -2.23 -24.52
CA CYS A 82 -1.75 -2.48 -23.37
C CYS A 82 -2.47 -1.22 -22.84
N PHE A 83 -2.49 -0.12 -23.59
CA PHE A 83 -3.16 1.14 -23.23
C PHE A 83 -4.69 1.13 -23.41
N ILE A 84 -5.29 0.03 -23.88
CA ILE A 84 -6.75 -0.09 -23.92
C ILE A 84 -7.24 -0.30 -22.48
N ALA A 85 -7.86 0.75 -21.91
CA ALA A 85 -8.35 0.79 -20.54
C ALA A 85 -9.14 -0.46 -20.10
N PHE A 86 -9.86 -1.10 -21.04
CA PHE A 86 -10.56 -2.36 -20.79
C PHE A 86 -9.64 -3.51 -20.39
N TRP A 87 -8.53 -3.73 -21.11
CA TRP A 87 -7.56 -4.78 -20.77
C TRP A 87 -6.83 -4.47 -19.45
N GLN A 88 -6.59 -3.19 -19.15
CA GLN A 88 -6.04 -2.79 -17.85
C GLN A 88 -7.01 -3.10 -16.71
N ILE A 89 -8.32 -2.86 -16.88
CA ILE A 89 -9.33 -3.17 -15.86
C ILE A 89 -9.46 -4.68 -15.66
N VAL A 90 -9.54 -5.46 -16.75
CA VAL A 90 -9.65 -6.93 -16.66
C VAL A 90 -8.42 -7.52 -16.01
N GLU A 91 -7.22 -7.09 -16.40
CA GLU A 91 -5.98 -7.60 -15.83
C GLU A 91 -5.79 -7.13 -14.40
N TRP A 92 -6.15 -5.89 -14.07
CA TRP A 92 -6.18 -5.38 -12.69
C TRP A 92 -7.10 -6.22 -11.80
N ASN A 93 -8.28 -6.56 -12.30
CA ASN A 93 -9.20 -7.45 -11.59
C ASN A 93 -8.63 -8.86 -11.47
N ARG A 94 -7.91 -9.37 -12.47
CA ARG A 94 -7.24 -10.67 -12.43
C ARG A 94 -6.10 -10.70 -11.41
N ILE A 95 -5.28 -9.66 -11.38
CA ILE A 95 -4.20 -9.42 -10.40
C ILE A 95 -4.78 -9.39 -9.00
N ARG A 96 -5.84 -8.59 -8.79
CA ARG A 96 -6.53 -8.50 -7.51
C ARG A 96 -7.21 -9.82 -7.10
N ALA A 97 -7.68 -10.57 -8.10
CA ALA A 97 -8.18 -11.93 -7.93
C ALA A 97 -7.07 -12.99 -7.82
N GLN A 98 -5.79 -12.63 -7.77
CA GLN A 98 -4.66 -13.53 -7.47
C GLN A 98 -3.84 -13.07 -6.27
N SER A 99 -3.98 -11.82 -5.85
CA SER A 99 -3.38 -11.33 -4.62
C SER A 99 -3.99 -12.01 -3.39
N LEU A 100 -3.11 -12.33 -2.46
CA LEU A 100 -3.41 -12.74 -1.09
C LEU A 100 -3.25 -11.52 -0.21
N PHE A 101 -4.07 -11.42 0.83
CA PHE A 101 -4.10 -10.27 1.71
C PHE A 101 -3.86 -10.71 3.15
N LEU A 102 -3.05 -9.96 3.88
CA LEU A 102 -2.82 -10.13 5.31
C LEU A 102 -3.19 -8.82 6.00
N TRP A 103 -4.08 -8.91 6.98
CA TRP A 103 -4.48 -7.79 7.83
C TRP A 103 -4.04 -8.12 9.24
N ASP A 104 -3.10 -7.34 9.77
CA ASP A 104 -2.59 -7.59 11.12
C ASP A 104 -2.20 -6.30 11.84
N GLU A 105 -2.11 -6.38 13.16
CA GLU A 105 -1.62 -5.31 14.01
C GLU A 105 -0.11 -5.20 13.91
N TRP A 106 0.37 -4.12 13.28
CA TRP A 106 1.79 -3.93 13.02
C TRP A 106 2.41 -2.87 13.94
N PRO A 107 3.63 -3.10 14.45
CA PRO A 107 4.33 -2.18 15.35
C PRO A 107 4.86 -0.95 14.62
N PHE A 108 4.51 0.24 15.13
CA PHE A 108 5.10 1.52 14.69
C PHE A 108 5.74 2.27 15.86
N CYS A 109 6.93 2.84 15.63
CA CYS A 109 7.60 3.76 16.57
C CYS A 109 7.13 5.20 16.38
N ASP A 110 7.46 6.07 17.35
CA ASP A 110 7.11 7.49 17.32
C ASP A 110 7.61 8.21 16.07
N GLU A 111 8.80 7.87 15.56
CA GLU A 111 9.33 8.47 14.33
C GLU A 111 8.48 8.12 13.10
N CYS A 112 8.05 6.86 12.99
CA CYS A 112 7.13 6.42 11.93
C CYS A 112 5.79 7.15 12.03
N LEU A 113 5.23 7.26 13.24
CA LEU A 113 3.96 7.94 13.47
C LEU A 113 4.06 9.44 13.18
N LEU A 114 5.16 10.08 13.56
CA LEU A 114 5.42 11.49 13.31
C LEU A 114 5.63 11.77 11.82
N HIS A 115 6.39 10.93 11.13
CA HIS A 115 6.55 11.00 9.67
C HIS A 115 5.20 10.86 8.96
N ARG A 116 4.39 9.89 9.38
CA ARG A 116 3.04 9.67 8.86
C ARG A 116 2.13 10.86 9.12
N ARG A 117 2.11 11.40 10.34
CA ARG A 117 1.28 12.56 10.70
C ARG A 117 1.66 13.78 9.88
N LYS A 118 2.95 14.05 9.70
CA LYS A 118 3.44 15.14 8.82
C LYS A 118 3.00 14.94 7.37
N ARG A 119 3.19 13.73 6.81
CA ARG A 119 2.73 13.43 5.44
C ARG A 119 1.21 13.52 5.28
N PHE A 120 0.46 13.04 6.27
CA PHE A 120 -1.00 13.17 6.27
C PHE A 120 -1.43 14.64 6.27
N GLY A 121 -0.79 15.48 7.11
CA GLY A 121 -1.01 16.92 7.12
C GLY A 121 -0.71 17.57 5.77
N CYS A 122 0.43 17.28 5.16
CA CYS A 122 0.79 17.81 3.84
C CYS A 122 -0.17 17.34 2.74
N SER A 123 -0.56 16.05 2.75
CA SER A 123 -1.52 15.49 1.80
C SER A 123 -2.90 16.14 1.95
N LEU A 124 -3.37 16.32 3.19
CA LEU A 124 -4.63 17.01 3.48
C LEU A 124 -4.61 18.46 3.01
N LEU A 125 -3.51 19.19 3.27
CA LEU A 125 -3.33 20.55 2.78
C LEU A 125 -3.35 20.62 1.26
N ALA A 126 -2.71 19.67 0.57
CA ALA A 126 -2.74 19.60 -0.89
C ALA A 126 -4.16 19.32 -1.41
N ILE A 127 -4.90 18.41 -0.78
CA ILE A 127 -6.30 18.13 -1.14
C ILE A 127 -7.16 19.40 -0.97
N VAL A 128 -7.06 20.07 0.17
CA VAL A 128 -7.80 21.31 0.46
C VAL A 128 -7.41 22.42 -0.52
N ALA A 129 -6.13 22.59 -0.80
CA ALA A 129 -5.65 23.57 -1.78
C ALA A 129 -6.18 23.28 -3.19
N GLY A 130 -6.20 22.02 -3.62
CA GLY A 130 -6.79 21.60 -4.89
C GLY A 130 -8.28 21.93 -4.97
N VAL A 131 -9.04 21.66 -3.91
CA VAL A 131 -10.47 22.00 -3.83
C VAL A 131 -10.69 23.53 -3.87
N LEU A 132 -9.91 24.29 -3.10
CA LEU A 132 -10.01 25.75 -3.10
C LEU A 132 -9.67 26.35 -4.47
N LEU A 133 -8.61 25.88 -5.12
CA LEU A 133 -8.28 26.27 -6.50
C LEU A 133 -9.43 25.94 -7.46
N PHE A 134 -10.02 24.75 -7.35
CA PHE A 134 -11.17 24.39 -8.16
C PHE A 134 -12.36 25.33 -7.92
N CYS A 135 -12.64 25.71 -6.67
CA CYS A 135 -13.70 26.66 -6.33
C CYS A 135 -13.49 28.04 -6.97
N THR A 136 -12.25 28.48 -7.20
CA THR A 136 -11.98 29.77 -7.88
C THR A 136 -12.52 29.82 -9.32
N LEU A 137 -12.72 28.66 -9.97
CA LEU A 137 -13.34 28.59 -11.30
C LEU A 137 -14.77 29.16 -11.30
N PHE A 138 -15.52 28.99 -10.20
CA PHE A 138 -16.86 29.58 -10.10
C PHE A 138 -16.81 31.11 -10.03
N ALA A 139 -15.78 31.68 -9.41
CA ALA A 139 -15.60 33.13 -9.32
C ALA A 139 -15.09 33.76 -10.64
N LEU A 140 -14.38 32.98 -11.45
CA LEU A 140 -13.83 33.39 -12.74
C LEU A 140 -14.83 33.17 -13.90
N ARG A 141 -15.89 32.39 -13.66
CA ARG A 141 -16.95 32.13 -14.64
C ARG A 141 -17.60 33.44 -15.08
N GLY A 142 -17.55 33.72 -16.38
CA GLY A 142 -18.16 34.92 -16.98
C GLY A 142 -17.19 36.09 -17.24
N ARG A 143 -15.89 35.95 -16.93
CA ARG A 143 -14.87 36.97 -17.24
C ARG A 143 -14.24 36.86 -18.63
N GLY A 144 -14.57 35.82 -19.40
CA GLY A 144 -14.04 35.63 -20.76
C GLY A 144 -12.56 35.20 -20.82
N GLU A 145 -11.96 34.80 -19.69
CA GLU A 145 -10.57 34.38 -19.59
C GLU A 145 -10.44 32.84 -19.68
N ASP A 146 -10.83 32.27 -20.83
CA ASP A 146 -10.92 30.80 -21.02
C ASP A 146 -9.57 30.09 -20.83
N ALA A 147 -8.46 30.74 -21.19
CA ALA A 147 -7.11 30.21 -21.00
C ALA A 147 -6.75 30.08 -19.51
N LEU A 148 -7.10 31.08 -18.70
CA LEU A 148 -6.83 31.10 -17.26
C LEU A 148 -7.68 30.04 -16.54
N MET A 149 -8.95 29.92 -16.92
CA MET A 149 -9.86 28.87 -16.43
C MET A 149 -9.31 27.46 -16.68
N THR A 150 -8.75 27.22 -17.86
CA THR A 150 -8.17 25.92 -18.23
C THR A 150 -6.95 25.60 -17.37
N ILE A 151 -6.04 26.57 -17.17
CA ILE A 151 -4.85 26.39 -16.32
C ILE A 151 -5.24 26.11 -14.87
N VAL A 152 -6.21 26.86 -14.33
CA VAL A 152 -6.70 26.67 -12.97
C VAL A 152 -7.36 25.30 -12.80
N PHE A 153 -8.13 24.84 -13.80
CA PHE A 153 -8.73 23.51 -13.77
C PHE A 153 -7.66 22.41 -13.70
N PHE A 154 -6.71 22.38 -14.64
CA PHE A 154 -5.70 21.31 -14.64
C PHE A 154 -4.78 21.35 -13.43
N SER A 155 -4.41 22.55 -12.95
CA SER A 155 -3.61 22.68 -11.73
C SER A 155 -4.36 22.22 -10.49
N SER A 156 -5.66 22.55 -10.35
CA SER A 156 -6.49 22.07 -9.24
C SER A 156 -6.60 20.54 -9.21
N VAL A 157 -6.84 19.93 -10.38
CA VAL A 157 -6.89 18.47 -10.54
C VAL A 157 -5.53 17.84 -10.19
N ALA A 158 -4.43 18.37 -10.74
CA ALA A 158 -3.09 17.85 -10.48
C ALA A 158 -2.73 17.89 -8.98
N VAL A 159 -2.99 19.02 -8.31
CA VAL A 159 -2.72 19.19 -6.88
C VAL A 159 -3.60 18.28 -6.02
N PHE A 160 -4.88 18.15 -6.38
CA PHE A 160 -5.81 17.24 -5.68
C PHE A 160 -5.35 15.78 -5.77
N PHE A 161 -5.04 15.31 -6.99
CA PHE A 161 -4.55 13.94 -7.18
C PHE A 161 -3.18 13.72 -6.53
N ALA A 162 -2.26 14.70 -6.60
CA ALA A 162 -0.99 14.62 -5.88
C ALA A 162 -1.21 14.47 -4.36
N GLY A 163 -2.19 15.17 -3.80
CA GLY A 163 -2.63 14.99 -2.42
C GLY A 163 -3.10 13.56 -2.13
N LEU A 164 -3.97 13.00 -2.98
CA LEU A 164 -4.46 11.62 -2.82
C LEU A 164 -3.34 10.58 -2.92
N PHE A 165 -2.43 10.70 -3.89
CA PHE A 165 -1.32 9.75 -4.06
C PHE A 165 -0.24 9.86 -2.99
N THR A 166 -0.17 10.98 -2.27
CA THR A 166 0.77 11.19 -1.17
C THR A 166 0.21 10.80 0.19
N LEU A 167 -1.05 10.32 0.26
CA LEU A 167 -1.62 9.77 1.48
C LEU A 167 -0.68 8.69 2.04
N PRO A 168 -0.33 8.74 3.32
CA PRO A 168 0.62 7.81 3.90
C PRO A 168 0.00 6.41 3.98
N GLN A 169 0.50 5.52 3.13
CA GLN A 169 0.15 4.11 3.15
C GLN A 169 1.03 3.39 4.20
N THR A 170 0.41 2.57 5.06
CA THR A 170 1.09 1.87 6.16
C THR A 170 1.96 0.72 5.66
N ASP A 171 1.58 0.12 4.53
CA ASP A 171 2.29 -0.94 3.81
C ASP A 171 3.76 -0.58 3.47
N LYS A 172 4.02 0.66 3.05
CA LYS A 172 5.35 1.15 2.65
C LYS A 172 6.32 1.27 3.82
N LEU A 173 5.82 1.49 5.03
CA LEU A 173 6.65 1.62 6.24
C LEU A 173 6.92 0.26 6.89
N ALA A 174 5.99 -0.68 6.73
CA ALA A 174 6.09 -2.01 7.30
C ALA A 174 7.04 -2.95 6.53
N HIS A 175 7.48 -2.56 5.32
CA HIS A 175 8.42 -3.31 4.46
C HIS A 175 8.02 -4.78 4.21
N GLY A 176 6.75 -5.13 4.42
CA GLY A 176 6.24 -6.49 4.29
C GLY A 176 5.57 -6.73 2.94
N ARG A 177 5.69 -7.94 2.42
CA ARG A 177 4.92 -8.46 1.27
C ARG A 177 4.49 -9.89 1.56
N VAL A 178 3.27 -10.26 1.21
CA VAL A 178 2.82 -11.65 1.37
C VAL A 178 3.43 -12.48 0.24
N ALA A 179 3.97 -13.66 0.57
CA ALA A 179 4.47 -14.60 -0.43
C ALA A 179 3.32 -15.13 -1.29
N MET A 180 3.57 -15.37 -2.59
CA MET A 180 2.53 -15.77 -3.54
C MET A 180 1.92 -17.15 -3.26
N ASP A 181 2.64 -18.00 -2.54
CA ASP A 181 2.21 -19.31 -2.07
C ASP A 181 1.36 -19.22 -0.79
N GLY A 182 1.27 -18.04 -0.15
CA GLY A 182 0.56 -17.84 1.11
C GLY A 182 1.25 -18.52 2.30
N SER A 183 2.54 -18.87 2.19
CA SER A 183 3.27 -19.55 3.27
C SER A 183 3.81 -18.59 4.32
N ALA A 184 4.19 -17.38 3.91
CA ALA A 184 4.83 -16.41 4.80
C ALA A 184 4.60 -14.95 4.39
N LEU A 185 4.68 -14.05 5.36
CA LEU A 185 4.93 -12.63 5.16
C LEU A 185 6.45 -12.40 5.06
N ILE A 186 6.90 -11.91 3.92
CA ILE A 186 8.31 -11.58 3.65
C ILE A 186 8.53 -10.12 4.03
N VAL A 187 9.39 -9.86 5.01
CA VAL A 187 9.80 -8.51 5.42
C VAL A 187 11.16 -8.22 4.81
N SER A 188 11.25 -7.20 3.97
CA SER A 188 12.48 -6.82 3.27
C SER A 188 13.26 -5.76 4.03
N ASN A 189 14.56 -5.98 4.22
CA ASN A 189 15.46 -5.06 4.91
C ASN A 189 14.97 -4.61 6.31
N PRO A 190 14.66 -5.56 7.21
CA PRO A 190 14.32 -5.24 8.59
C PRO A 190 15.53 -4.73 9.37
N HIS A 191 15.27 -3.96 10.44
CA HIS A 191 16.30 -3.56 11.38
C HIS A 191 16.85 -4.79 12.14
N PRO A 192 18.16 -4.85 12.48
CA PRO A 192 18.74 -5.96 13.23
C PRO A 192 18.04 -6.26 14.57
N ASP A 193 17.57 -5.23 15.26
CA ASP A 193 16.81 -5.42 16.52
C ASP A 193 15.44 -6.07 16.30
N PHE A 194 14.82 -5.81 15.14
CA PHE A 194 13.60 -6.50 14.73
C PHE A 194 13.90 -7.96 14.40
N GLU A 195 14.99 -8.24 13.68
CA GLU A 195 15.47 -9.60 13.41
C GLU A 195 15.70 -10.38 14.70
N GLY A 196 16.40 -9.77 15.66
CA GLY A 196 16.67 -10.37 16.96
C GLY A 196 15.39 -10.65 17.76
N ALA A 197 14.43 -9.70 17.76
CA ALA A 197 13.17 -9.88 18.45
C ALA A 197 12.31 -10.99 17.83
N VAL A 198 12.25 -11.07 16.49
CA VAL A 198 11.54 -12.16 15.79
C VAL A 198 12.15 -13.50 16.17
N ALA A 199 13.47 -13.64 16.11
CA ALA A 199 14.17 -14.88 16.42
C ALA A 199 13.96 -15.36 17.87
N GLN A 200 13.67 -14.45 18.81
CA GLN A 200 13.32 -14.80 20.19
C GLN A 200 11.86 -15.25 20.35
N THR A 201 10.96 -14.75 19.50
CA THR A 201 9.52 -15.07 19.54
C THR A 201 9.12 -16.31 18.76
N THR A 202 9.89 -16.71 17.75
CA THR A 202 9.72 -17.99 17.04
C THR A 202 10.63 -19.05 17.67
N PRO A 203 10.08 -20.03 18.42
CA PRO A 203 10.86 -21.13 19.00
C PRO A 203 11.38 -22.13 17.95
#